data_AF-A0A7K0D0J3-F1
#
_entry.id   AF-A0A7K0D0J3-F1
#
_cell.length_a   1.000
_cell.length_b   1.000
_cell.length_c   1.000
_cell.angle_alpha   90.00
_cell.angle_beta   90.00
_cell.angle_gamma   90.00
#
_symmetry.space_group_name_H-M   'P 1'
#
loop_
_entity.id
_entity.type
_entity.pdbx_description
1 polymer ?
#
loop_
_entity_poly.entity_id
_entity_poly.type
_entity_poly.pdbx_seq_one_letter_code
_entity_poly.pdbx_strand_id
1 'polypeptide(L)'
;MRELVPHEIVASILAGLTAFIGGTALNLPPWAIFISWAGTFLAGGPSMAVARKLWAAMPAGSTFAMLIVLVDQHIGSAFGSSRLAQDAVLALIILVVNTALMYTGRTAFFSLIPGMFLGFASYFATFFGGFGFHPGNLLAVWVSVVAMNALGPVFAYLSRRLAFPRPVAASGAAPAPTAIPDAA
;
A
#
# COMPACT_ATOMS: atom_id res chain seq x y z
N MET A 1 -8.32 -15.14 19.01
CA MET A 1 -7.93 -13.98 19.83
C MET A 1 -9.15 -13.12 20.04
N ARG A 2 -9.29 -12.44 21.19
CA ARG A 2 -10.39 -11.51 21.45
C ARG A 2 -9.83 -10.08 21.45
N GLU A 3 -10.35 -9.22 20.59
CA GLU A 3 -10.00 -7.80 20.59
C GLU A 3 -10.78 -7.06 21.69
N LEU A 4 -10.17 -6.08 22.35
CA LEU A 4 -10.87 -5.25 23.34
C LEU A 4 -11.63 -4.11 22.67
N VAL A 5 -11.07 -3.57 21.59
CA VAL A 5 -11.70 -2.59 20.73
C VAL A 5 -11.85 -3.23 19.35
N PRO A 6 -13.07 -3.29 18.77
CA PRO A 6 -13.26 -3.83 17.43
C PRO A 6 -12.32 -3.17 16.41
N HIS A 7 -11.67 -3.99 15.59
CA HIS A 7 -10.75 -3.53 14.55
C HIS A 7 -11.35 -2.43 13.67
N GLU A 8 -12.65 -2.50 13.40
CA GLU A 8 -13.40 -1.56 12.58
C GLU A 8 -13.36 -0.14 13.15
N ILE A 9 -13.46 0.00 14.48
CA ILE A 9 -13.41 1.30 15.16
C ILE A 9 -11.99 1.89 15.04
N VAL A 10 -10.97 1.08 15.33
CA VAL A 10 -9.57 1.51 15.28
C VAL A 10 -9.18 1.91 13.85
N ALA A 11 -9.52 1.08 12.86
CA ALA A 11 -9.26 1.35 11.46
C ALA A 11 -9.97 2.63 10.98
N SER A 12 -11.22 2.84 11.42
CA SER A 12 -11.98 4.06 11.07
C SER A 12 -11.38 5.32 11.67
N ILE A 13 -10.91 5.28 12.92
CA ILE A 13 -10.23 6.41 13.55
C ILE A 13 -8.93 6.73 12.80
N LEU A 14 -8.10 5.73 12.52
CA LEU A 14 -6.86 5.90 11.76
C LEU A 14 -7.14 6.46 10.35
N ALA A 15 -8.18 5.98 9.68
CA ALA A 15 -8.61 6.50 8.40
C ALA A 15 -9.01 7.98 8.50
N GLY A 16 -9.78 8.35 9.52
CA GLY A 16 -10.17 9.73 9.81
C GLY A 16 -8.96 10.65 9.99
N LEU A 17 -7.90 10.19 10.65
CA LEU A 17 -6.66 10.98 10.82
C LEU A 17 -5.98 11.31 9.49
N THR A 18 -6.13 10.48 8.46
CA THR A 18 -5.57 10.77 7.13
C THR A 18 -6.26 11.95 6.43
N ALA A 19 -7.43 12.39 6.88
CA ALA A 19 -8.06 13.60 6.36
C ALA A 19 -7.20 14.86 6.58
N PHE A 20 -6.42 14.91 7.68
CA PHE A 20 -5.48 16.01 7.93
C PHE A 20 -4.21 15.91 7.09
N ILE A 21 -3.93 14.74 6.51
CA ILE A 21 -2.82 14.49 5.59
C ILE A 21 -3.24 14.86 4.15
N GLY A 22 -4.43 14.44 3.75
CA GLY A 22 -4.96 14.66 2.41
C GLY A 22 -5.69 15.98 2.19
N GLY A 23 -6.14 16.61 3.26
CA GLY A 23 -6.84 17.89 3.20
C GLY A 23 -5.92 19.07 2.87
N THR A 24 -6.49 20.27 2.97
CA THR A 24 -5.85 21.57 2.66
C THR A 24 -4.58 21.87 3.46
N ALA A 25 -4.27 21.09 4.50
CA ALA A 25 -3.09 21.31 5.34
C ALA A 25 -1.78 20.85 4.67
N LEU A 26 -1.76 19.66 4.04
CA LEU A 26 -0.52 19.08 3.49
C LEU A 26 -0.63 18.67 2.02
N ASN A 27 -1.84 18.52 1.48
CA ASN A 27 -2.09 18.08 0.09
C ASN A 27 -1.34 16.77 -0.28
N LEU A 28 -1.05 15.91 0.69
CA LEU A 28 -0.37 14.64 0.47
C LEU A 28 -1.40 13.56 0.09
N PRO A 29 -1.02 12.45 -0.56
CA PRO A 29 -2.00 11.45 -1.02
C PRO A 29 -2.44 10.46 0.08
N PRO A 30 -3.59 10.61 0.77
CA PRO A 30 -4.01 9.69 1.82
C PRO A 30 -4.33 8.28 1.30
N TRP A 31 -4.80 8.15 0.05
CA TRP A 31 -5.06 6.81 -0.54
C TRP A 31 -3.80 5.98 -0.67
N ALA A 32 -2.61 6.56 -0.80
CA ALA A 32 -1.36 5.82 -0.81
C ALA A 32 -1.15 5.07 0.52
N ILE A 33 -1.59 5.66 1.64
CA ILE A 33 -1.62 4.99 2.95
C ILE A 33 -2.58 3.80 2.90
N PHE A 34 -3.81 3.98 2.40
CA PHE A 34 -4.82 2.91 2.31
C PHE A 34 -4.40 1.77 1.37
N ILE A 35 -3.82 2.09 0.21
CA ILE A 35 -3.33 1.11 -0.76
C ILE A 35 -2.24 0.23 -0.11
N SER A 36 -1.27 0.86 0.54
CA SER A 36 -0.18 0.15 1.20
C SER A 36 -0.62 -0.59 2.48
N TRP A 37 -1.60 -0.03 3.21
CA TRP A 37 -2.27 -0.70 4.33
C TRP A 37 -2.96 -1.99 3.87
N ALA A 38 -3.75 -1.93 2.81
CA ALA A 38 -4.39 -3.10 2.21
C ALA A 38 -3.36 -4.10 1.68
N GLY A 39 -2.32 -3.60 1.00
CA GLY A 39 -1.18 -4.41 0.56
C GLY A 39 -0.48 -5.15 1.70
N THR A 40 -0.39 -4.55 2.89
CA THR A 40 0.17 -5.19 4.08
C THR A 40 -0.64 -6.41 4.51
N PHE A 41 -1.97 -6.30 4.53
CA PHE A 41 -2.85 -7.43 4.87
C PHE A 41 -2.83 -8.51 3.79
N LEU A 42 -2.83 -8.14 2.51
CA LEU A 42 -2.69 -9.08 1.39
C LEU A 42 -1.37 -9.85 1.43
N ALA A 43 -0.29 -9.23 1.94
CA ALA A 43 1.02 -9.85 2.08
C ALA A 43 1.19 -10.71 3.36
N GLY A 44 0.10 -11.01 4.08
CA GLY A 44 0.11 -11.86 5.28
C GLY A 44 0.01 -11.10 6.61
N GLY A 45 -0.26 -9.79 6.55
CA GLY A 45 -0.54 -8.96 7.72
C GLY A 45 0.66 -8.19 8.27
N PRO A 46 0.42 -7.36 9.32
CA PRO A 46 1.43 -6.44 9.82
C PRO A 46 2.62 -7.17 10.46
N SER A 47 3.79 -7.06 9.82
CA SER A 47 5.07 -7.54 10.33
C SER A 47 6.22 -6.74 9.71
N MET A 48 7.38 -6.69 10.37
CA MET A 48 8.56 -6.00 9.83
C MET A 48 9.06 -6.62 8.52
N ALA A 49 8.90 -7.94 8.37
CA ALA A 49 9.25 -8.64 7.13
C ALA A 49 8.39 -8.17 5.95
N VAL A 50 7.08 -8.03 6.15
CA VAL A 50 6.15 -7.49 5.14
C VAL A 50 6.44 -6.01 4.87
N ALA A 51 6.63 -5.21 5.92
CA ALA A 51 6.90 -3.78 5.79
C ALA A 51 8.16 -3.52 4.95
N ARG A 52 9.28 -4.22 5.22
CA ARG A 52 10.51 -4.10 4.43
C ARG A 52 10.31 -4.42 2.95
N LYS A 53 9.53 -5.45 2.64
CA LYS A 53 9.22 -5.81 1.24
C LYS A 53 8.42 -4.71 0.55
N LEU A 54 7.42 -4.14 1.23
CA LEU A 54 6.63 -3.03 0.67
C LEU A 54 7.44 -1.74 0.54
N TRP A 55 8.28 -1.42 1.53
CA TRP A 55 9.18 -0.26 1.48
C TRP A 55 10.26 -0.38 0.41
N ALA A 56 10.62 -1.59 -0.02
CA ALA A 56 11.48 -1.80 -1.18
C ALA A 56 10.68 -1.73 -2.49
N ALA A 57 9.58 -2.48 -2.59
CA ALA A 57 8.84 -2.66 -3.83
C ALA A 57 8.06 -1.42 -4.26
N MET A 58 7.34 -0.76 -3.34
CA MET A 58 6.46 0.35 -3.72
C MET A 58 7.24 1.55 -4.28
N PRO A 59 8.39 1.99 -3.71
CA PRO A 59 9.18 3.06 -4.31
C PRO A 59 9.73 2.69 -5.69
N ALA A 60 10.10 1.43 -5.92
CA ALA A 60 10.51 0.97 -7.25
C ALA A 60 9.36 1.13 -8.26
N GLY A 61 8.17 0.66 -7.89
CA GLY A 61 6.96 0.85 -8.69
C GLY A 61 6.61 2.30 -9.00
N SER A 62 6.65 3.17 -7.98
CA SER A 62 6.43 4.61 -8.15
C SER A 62 7.49 5.25 -9.05
N THR A 63 8.72 4.75 -9.03
CA THR A 63 9.79 5.21 -9.93
C THR A 63 9.49 4.86 -11.39
N PHE A 64 9.07 3.62 -11.68
CA PHE A 64 8.67 3.25 -13.04
C PHE A 64 7.47 4.07 -13.55
N ALA A 65 6.48 4.34 -12.69
CA ALA A 65 5.36 5.21 -13.06
C ALA A 65 5.82 6.66 -13.34
N MET A 66 6.74 7.19 -12.53
CA MET A 66 7.35 8.51 -12.76
C MET A 66 8.08 8.56 -14.10
N LEU A 67 8.83 7.51 -14.46
CA LEU A 67 9.51 7.42 -15.75
C LEU A 67 8.53 7.41 -16.92
N ILE A 68 7.38 6.74 -16.80
CA ILE A 68 6.33 6.78 -17.83
C ILE A 68 5.85 8.21 -18.03
N VAL A 69 5.48 8.92 -16.96
CA VAL A 69 5.03 10.31 -17.07
C VAL A 69 6.12 11.21 -17.65
N LEU A 70 7.37 11.04 -17.21
CA LEU A 70 8.50 11.80 -17.73
C LEU A 70 8.65 11.60 -19.24
N VAL A 71 8.66 10.36 -19.72
CA VAL A 71 8.83 10.05 -21.14
C VAL A 71 7.63 10.56 -21.94
N ASP A 72 6.40 10.34 -21.45
CA ASP A 72 5.17 10.80 -22.10
C ASP A 72 5.13 12.33 -22.25
N GLN A 73 5.58 13.09 -21.24
CA GLN A 73 5.70 14.56 -21.34
C GLN A 73 6.65 15.04 -22.45
N HIS A 74 7.63 14.21 -22.85
CA HIS A 74 8.62 14.58 -23.87
C HIS A 74 8.26 14.08 -25.27
N ILE A 75 7.67 12.89 -25.37
CA ILE A 75 7.46 12.23 -26.68
C ILE A 75 6.00 11.81 -26.93
N GLY A 76 5.05 12.14 -26.05
CA GLY A 76 3.65 11.70 -26.16
C GLY A 76 2.96 12.09 -27.47
N SER A 77 3.44 13.12 -28.16
CA SER A 77 2.94 13.57 -29.46
C SER A 77 3.74 13.05 -30.67
N ALA A 78 4.66 12.11 -30.49
CA ALA A 78 5.54 11.63 -31.56
C ALA A 78 4.80 11.04 -32.76
N PHE A 79 3.61 10.45 -32.56
CA PHE A 79 2.76 9.93 -33.64
C PHE A 79 1.69 10.93 -34.11
N GLY A 80 1.69 12.15 -33.58
CA GLY A 80 0.72 13.21 -33.87
C GLY A 80 -0.03 13.72 -32.63
N SER A 81 -0.91 14.71 -32.83
CA SER A 81 -1.68 15.37 -31.76
C SER A 81 -3.10 14.83 -31.59
N SER A 82 -3.51 13.83 -32.37
CA SER A 82 -4.80 13.19 -32.20
C SER A 82 -4.80 12.35 -30.93
N ARG A 83 -5.97 12.20 -30.29
CA ARG A 83 -6.10 11.43 -29.05
C ARG A 83 -5.66 9.98 -29.23
N LEU A 84 -6.03 9.35 -30.35
CA LEU A 84 -5.62 8.00 -30.71
C LEU A 84 -4.09 7.87 -30.86
N ALA A 85 -3.43 8.87 -31.45
CA ALA A 85 -1.98 8.86 -31.61
C ALA A 85 -1.27 8.98 -30.26
N GLN A 86 -1.74 9.87 -29.38
CA GLN A 86 -1.20 10.03 -28.03
C GLN A 86 -1.40 8.77 -27.19
N ASP A 87 -2.59 8.17 -27.23
CA ASP A 87 -2.89 6.92 -26.52
C ASP A 87 -2.00 5.76 -27.04
N ALA A 88 -1.72 5.71 -28.34
CA ALA A 88 -0.82 4.71 -28.93
C ALA A 88 0.65 4.89 -28.46
N VAL A 89 1.13 6.12 -28.37
CA VAL A 89 2.47 6.42 -27.83
C VAL A 89 2.53 6.06 -26.35
N LEU A 90 1.55 6.49 -25.55
CA LEU A 90 1.48 6.18 -24.13
C LEU A 90 1.42 4.66 -23.89
N ALA A 91 0.63 3.93 -24.68
CA ALA A 91 0.56 2.46 -24.61
C ALA A 91 1.92 1.81 -24.89
N LEU A 92 2.68 2.32 -25.87
CA LEU A 92 4.04 1.84 -26.16
C LEU A 92 5.01 2.13 -25.01
N ILE A 93 4.97 3.34 -24.45
CA ILE A 93 5.79 3.71 -23.29
C ILE A 93 5.47 2.79 -22.11
N ILE A 94 4.19 2.61 -21.78
CA ILE A 94 3.76 1.71 -20.71
C ILE A 94 4.23 0.29 -20.99
N LEU A 95 4.07 -0.23 -22.21
CA LEU A 95 4.51 -1.58 -22.57
C LEU A 95 6.00 -1.79 -22.28
N VAL A 96 6.85 -0.87 -22.73
CA VAL A 96 8.31 -0.95 -22.54
C VAL A 96 8.69 -0.81 -21.07
N VAL A 97 8.21 0.24 -20.41
CA VAL A 97 8.59 0.54 -19.02
C VAL A 97 8.01 -0.49 -18.04
N ASN A 98 6.78 -0.96 -18.25
CA ASN A 98 6.19 -2.04 -17.47
C ASN A 98 6.93 -3.36 -17.68
N THR A 99 7.39 -3.64 -18.90
CA THR A 99 8.25 -4.82 -19.15
C THR A 99 9.54 -4.74 -18.33
N ALA A 100 10.18 -3.57 -18.27
CA ALA A 100 11.36 -3.34 -17.42
C ALA A 100 11.05 -3.51 -15.91
N LEU A 101 9.88 -3.06 -15.45
CA LEU A 101 9.39 -3.31 -14.09
C LEU A 101 9.26 -4.82 -13.82
N MET A 102 8.66 -5.57 -14.75
CA MET A 102 8.49 -7.02 -14.62
C MET A 102 9.84 -7.75 -14.55
N TYR A 103 10.83 -7.33 -15.35
CA TYR A 103 12.19 -7.85 -15.26
C TYR A 103 12.88 -7.51 -13.93
N THR A 104 12.67 -6.30 -13.41
CA THR A 104 13.18 -5.87 -12.09
C THR A 104 12.64 -6.77 -10.99
N GLY A 105 11.38 -7.19 -11.10
CA GLY A 105 10.73 -8.14 -10.19
C GLY A 105 11.35 -9.54 -10.15
N ARG A 106 12.23 -9.89 -11.11
CA ARG A 106 12.98 -11.15 -11.09
C ARG A 106 14.17 -11.11 -10.13
N THR A 107 14.54 -9.94 -9.61
CA THR A 107 15.59 -9.80 -8.61
C THR A 107 15.07 -10.14 -7.21
N ALA A 108 15.92 -10.72 -6.36
CA ALA A 108 15.51 -11.12 -5.00
C ALA A 108 15.03 -9.94 -4.14
N PHE A 109 15.58 -8.75 -4.36
CA PHE A 109 15.24 -7.56 -3.59
C PHE A 109 13.86 -6.99 -3.93
N PHE A 110 13.45 -7.06 -5.19
CA PHE A 110 12.16 -6.53 -5.68
C PHE A 110 11.15 -7.62 -6.02
N SER A 111 11.29 -8.82 -5.43
CA SER A 111 10.49 -9.99 -5.80
C SER A 111 8.99 -9.86 -5.48
N LEU A 112 8.59 -8.87 -4.69
CA LEU A 112 7.19 -8.54 -4.44
C LEU A 112 6.61 -7.69 -5.58
N ILE A 113 6.43 -8.31 -6.76
CA ILE A 113 5.88 -7.65 -7.95
C ILE A 113 4.55 -6.94 -7.70
N PRO A 114 3.56 -7.55 -7.00
CA PRO A 114 2.32 -6.84 -6.67
C PRO A 114 2.58 -5.54 -5.89
N GLY A 115 3.56 -5.53 -4.99
CA GLY A 115 3.95 -4.33 -4.25
C GLY A 115 4.48 -3.22 -5.16
N MET A 116 5.23 -3.56 -6.22
CA MET A 116 5.62 -2.56 -7.23
C MET A 116 4.39 -2.00 -7.94
N PHE A 117 3.41 -2.82 -8.32
CA PHE A 117 2.17 -2.32 -8.94
C PHE A 117 1.34 -1.42 -8.02
N LEU A 118 1.31 -1.69 -6.71
CA LEU A 118 0.65 -0.81 -5.74
C LEU A 118 1.31 0.58 -5.71
N GLY A 119 2.65 0.64 -5.69
CA GLY A 119 3.40 1.90 -5.75
C GLY A 119 3.25 2.63 -7.08
N PHE A 120 3.22 1.87 -8.18
CA PHE A 120 2.99 2.35 -9.54
C PHE A 120 1.62 3.03 -9.69
N ALA A 121 0.56 2.36 -9.26
CA ALA A 121 -0.79 2.91 -9.29
C ALA A 121 -0.94 4.13 -8.37
N SER A 122 -0.32 4.08 -7.18
CA SER A 122 -0.34 5.20 -6.24
C SER A 122 0.28 6.46 -6.82
N TYR A 123 1.38 6.33 -7.59
CA TYR A 123 2.03 7.46 -8.23
C TYR A 123 1.11 8.12 -9.27
N PHE A 124 0.51 7.35 -10.17
CA PHE A 124 -0.42 7.91 -11.16
C PHE A 124 -1.62 8.61 -10.52
N ALA A 125 -2.21 8.00 -9.49
CA ALA A 125 -3.29 8.63 -8.75
C ALA A 125 -2.85 9.95 -8.09
N THR A 126 -1.61 10.02 -7.59
CA THR A 126 -1.06 11.25 -7.00
C THR A 126 -0.77 12.32 -8.04
N PHE A 127 -0.10 11.94 -9.14
CA PHE A 127 0.27 12.87 -10.20
C PHE A 127 -0.97 13.47 -10.88
N PHE A 128 -1.86 12.62 -11.40
CA PHE A 128 -3.05 13.06 -12.13
C PHE A 128 -4.16 13.59 -11.21
N GLY A 129 -4.17 13.19 -9.95
CA GLY A 129 -5.09 13.73 -8.95
C GLY A 129 -4.74 15.14 -8.46
N GLY A 130 -3.58 15.69 -8.83
CA GLY A 130 -3.16 17.03 -8.40
C GLY A 130 -2.64 17.08 -6.96
N PHE A 131 -2.11 15.97 -6.45
CA PHE A 131 -1.60 15.89 -5.08
C PHE A 131 -0.08 15.91 -5.01
N GLY A 132 0.42 16.01 -3.78
CA GLY A 132 1.83 16.20 -3.45
C GLY A 132 2.09 17.60 -2.93
N PHE A 133 3.24 17.78 -2.27
CA PHE A 133 3.60 19.10 -1.71
C PHE A 133 3.91 20.15 -2.81
N HIS A 134 4.14 19.71 -4.04
CA HIS A 134 4.20 20.55 -5.23
C HIS A 134 3.56 19.81 -6.42
N PRO A 135 2.23 19.91 -6.62
CA PRO A 135 1.52 19.19 -7.68
C PRO A 135 2.11 19.44 -9.06
N GLY A 136 2.07 18.42 -9.91
CA GLY A 136 2.65 18.45 -11.27
C GLY A 136 4.17 18.35 -11.35
N ASN A 137 4.90 18.53 -10.24
CA ASN A 137 6.34 18.25 -10.19
C ASN A 137 6.58 16.76 -9.94
N LEU A 138 7.23 16.09 -10.90
CA LEU A 138 7.44 14.63 -10.88
C LEU A 138 8.10 14.13 -9.60
N LEU A 139 9.19 14.79 -9.17
CA LEU A 139 9.95 14.36 -8.00
C LEU A 139 9.19 14.67 -6.70
N ALA A 140 8.52 15.82 -6.62
CA ALA A 140 7.72 16.16 -5.46
C ALA A 140 6.57 15.15 -5.26
N VAL A 141 5.88 14.80 -6.34
CA VAL A 141 4.85 13.77 -6.37
C VAL A 141 5.43 12.42 -5.94
N TRP A 142 6.61 12.05 -6.46
CA TRP A 142 7.29 10.81 -6.09
C TRP A 142 7.60 10.75 -4.59
N VAL A 143 8.19 11.80 -4.03
CA VAL A 143 8.52 11.88 -2.60
C VAL A 143 7.25 11.81 -1.75
N SER A 144 6.21 12.56 -2.11
CA SER A 144 4.92 12.54 -1.43
C SER A 144 4.31 11.14 -1.41
N VAL A 145 4.23 10.48 -2.56
CA VAL A 145 3.60 9.16 -2.64
C VAL A 145 4.42 8.07 -1.96
N VAL A 146 5.76 8.12 -2.07
CA VAL A 146 6.65 7.17 -1.39
C VAL A 146 6.54 7.30 0.12
N ALA A 147 6.51 8.53 0.64
CA ALA A 147 6.32 8.77 2.06
C ALA A 147 4.97 8.23 2.55
N MET A 148 3.88 8.50 1.83
CA MET A 148 2.55 8.02 2.22
C MET A 148 2.39 6.51 2.08
N ASN A 149 2.95 5.91 1.03
CA ASN A 149 3.03 4.44 0.90
C ASN A 149 3.78 3.82 2.07
N ALA A 150 4.86 4.47 2.55
CA ALA A 150 5.63 3.97 3.68
C ALA A 150 4.86 3.99 5.01
N LEU A 151 3.86 4.87 5.15
CA LEU A 151 2.98 4.92 6.31
C LEU A 151 1.94 3.79 6.35
N GLY A 152 1.56 3.20 5.21
CA GLY A 152 0.56 2.13 5.16
C GLY A 152 0.85 0.93 6.09
N PRO A 153 2.06 0.32 6.06
CA PRO A 153 2.42 -0.75 6.97
C PRO A 153 2.46 -0.32 8.44
N VAL A 154 2.78 0.96 8.70
CA VAL A 154 2.73 1.55 10.04
C VAL A 154 1.29 1.63 10.53
N PHE A 155 0.37 2.13 9.70
CA PHE A 155 -1.05 2.20 10.02
C PHE A 155 -1.65 0.80 10.22
N ALA A 156 -1.21 -0.19 9.43
CA ALA A 156 -1.64 -1.57 9.56
C ALA A 156 -1.15 -2.20 10.87
N TYR A 157 0.08 -1.88 11.27
CA TYR A 157 0.61 -2.27 12.58
C TYR A 157 -0.16 -1.62 13.73
N LEU A 158 -0.43 -0.32 13.64
CA LEU A 158 -1.18 0.43 14.65
C LEU A 158 -2.63 -0.08 14.77
N SER A 159 -3.31 -0.37 13.66
CA SER A 159 -4.69 -0.87 13.70
C SER A 159 -4.81 -2.19 14.44
N ARG A 160 -3.81 -3.07 14.31
CA ARG A 160 -3.75 -4.33 15.07
C ARG A 160 -3.37 -4.12 16.53
N ARG A 161 -2.44 -3.22 16.83
CA ARG A 161 -1.96 -2.98 18.21
C ARG A 161 -3.01 -2.28 19.08
N LEU A 162 -3.69 -1.27 18.52
CA LEU A 162 -4.68 -0.47 19.22
C LEU A 162 -6.02 -1.20 19.40
N ALA A 163 -6.24 -2.34 18.72
CA ALA A 163 -7.35 -3.25 19.01
C ALA A 163 -7.14 -4.07 20.31
N PHE A 164 -5.95 -3.97 20.91
CA PHE A 164 -5.53 -4.67 22.15
C PHE A 164 -5.92 -6.17 22.15
N PRO A 165 -5.39 -6.98 21.22
CA PRO A 165 -5.72 -8.40 21.13
C PRO A 165 -5.29 -9.16 22.38
N ARG A 166 -6.23 -9.87 23.01
CA ARG A 166 -5.98 -10.78 24.13
C ARG A 166 -6.04 -12.24 23.68
N PRO A 167 -5.15 -13.13 24.17
CA PRO A 167 -5.32 -14.56 24.05
C PRO A 167 -6.67 -14.95 24.66
N VAL A 168 -7.47 -15.74 23.94
CA VAL A 168 -8.65 -16.37 24.54
C VAL A 168 -8.09 -17.45 25.44
N ALA A 169 -8.26 -17.32 26.76
CA ALA A 169 -7.97 -18.41 27.67
C ALA A 169 -8.76 -19.64 27.20
N ALA A 170 -8.07 -20.78 27.05
CA ALA A 170 -8.71 -22.04 26.66
C ALA A 170 -9.83 -22.34 27.67
N SER A 171 -11.07 -22.08 27.27
CA SER A 171 -12.23 -22.35 28.11
C SER A 171 -12.48 -23.85 28.09
N GLY A 172 -12.26 -24.49 29.24
CA GLY A 172 -12.80 -25.81 29.54
C GLY A 172 -11.84 -27.00 29.39
N ALA A 173 -10.88 -27.15 30.32
CA ALA A 173 -10.62 -28.50 30.81
C ALA A 173 -11.89 -28.91 31.57
N ALA A 174 -12.67 -29.83 30.99
CA ALA A 174 -13.82 -30.41 31.66
C ALA A 174 -13.37 -30.99 33.02
N PRO A 175 -14.12 -30.78 34.12
CA PRO A 175 -13.79 -31.42 35.38
C PRO A 175 -13.75 -32.93 35.17
N ALA A 176 -12.66 -33.57 35.63
CA ALA A 176 -12.51 -35.01 35.58
C ALA A 176 -13.74 -35.68 36.24
N PRO A 177 -14.28 -36.76 35.65
CA PRO A 177 -15.44 -37.43 36.24
C PRO A 177 -15.10 -37.91 37.65
N THR A 178 -15.87 -37.45 38.63
CA THR A 178 -15.84 -37.92 40.01
C THR A 178 -16.06 -39.42 40.03
N ALA A 179 -15.06 -40.18 40.50
CA ALA A 179 -15.20 -41.62 40.73
C ALA A 179 -16.36 -41.88 41.70
N ILE A 180 -17.29 -42.75 41.29
CA ILE A 180 -18.36 -43.26 42.15
C ILE A 180 -17.68 -44.20 43.16
N PRO A 181 -17.90 -44.04 44.49
CA PRO A 181 -17.38 -45.00 45.45
C PRO A 181 -18.15 -46.32 45.30
N ASP A 182 -17.41 -47.43 45.15
CA ASP A 182 -17.98 -48.77 45.16
C ASP A 182 -18.75 -49.00 46.47
N ALA A 183 -20.02 -49.37 46.35
CA ALA A 183 -20.85 -49.77 47.48
C ALA A 183 -20.35 -51.11 48.03
N ALA A 184 -20.20 -51.16 49.36
CA ALA A 184 -19.76 -52.31 50.15
C ALA A 184 -20.76 -53.47 50.14
#